data_AF-A0A6P6T239-F1
#
_entry.id   AF-A0A6P6T239-F1
#
_cell.length_a   1.000
_cell.length_b   1.000
_cell.length_c   1.000
_cell.angle_alpha   90.00
_cell.angle_beta   90.00
_cell.angle_gamma   90.00
#
_symmetry.space_group_name_H-M   'P 1'
#
loop_
_entity.id
_entity.type
_entity.pdbx_description
1 polymer ?
#
loop_
_entity_poly.entity_id
_entity_poly.type
_entity_poly.pdbx_seq_one_letter_code
_entity_poly.pdbx_strand_id
1 'polypeptide(L)'
;MLRAVFGDEIWPAAEYGRTMYTIRQRIGPLLMKMKKRYGKVPDMGDLTEKEIIKAERNSGVISNRVREIQLANAMKKKEQKERREKDLREGLQLYKSGKYEEALEKFESVLGSRPEYNEAAVASYNVACCYSKLNQVQAGLSALEDSLEAGFEDFKRIRTDPDLANLRTSEEFESLLKRFDESFINENALNAIKSIFGIFKKE
;
A
#
# COMPACT_ATOMS: atom_id res chain seq x y z
N MET A 1 -13.36 28.67 -18.52
CA MET A 1 -14.62 27.95 -18.22
C MET A 1 -15.75 28.58 -19.01
N LEU A 2 -16.32 27.85 -19.98
CA LEU A 2 -17.45 28.27 -20.80
C LEU A 2 -18.75 28.14 -20.01
N ARG A 3 -19.56 29.18 -19.87
CA ARG A 3 -20.92 29.03 -19.32
C ARG A 3 -21.90 29.04 -20.48
N ALA A 4 -22.88 28.14 -20.45
CA ALA A 4 -23.96 28.13 -21.42
C ALA A 4 -25.15 28.92 -20.84
N VAL A 5 -25.80 29.72 -21.68
CA VAL A 5 -26.95 30.56 -21.30
C VAL A 5 -28.12 30.16 -22.18
N PHE A 6 -29.27 29.91 -21.56
CA PHE A 6 -30.48 29.47 -22.25
C PHE A 6 -31.68 30.22 -21.67
N GLY A 7 -32.23 31.21 -22.40
CA GLY A 7 -33.20 32.13 -21.81
C GLY A 7 -32.56 32.96 -20.69
N ASP A 8 -33.25 33.11 -19.56
CA ASP A 8 -32.73 33.80 -18.37
C ASP A 8 -31.84 32.90 -17.48
N GLU A 9 -31.72 31.60 -17.79
CA GLU A 9 -30.98 30.65 -16.98
C GLU A 9 -29.51 30.51 -17.42
N ILE A 10 -28.60 30.54 -16.43
CA ILE A 10 -27.15 30.46 -16.63
C ILE A 10 -26.58 29.23 -15.92
N TRP A 11 -26.01 28.30 -16.68
CA TRP A 11 -25.48 27.05 -16.15
C TRP A 11 -23.94 27.11 -16.01
N PRO A 12 -23.36 26.70 -14.87
CA PRO A 12 -21.92 26.65 -14.69
C PRO A 12 -21.28 25.47 -15.45
N ALA A 13 -20.13 25.70 -16.10
CA ALA A 13 -19.35 24.64 -16.77
C ALA A 13 -18.84 23.51 -15.86
N ALA A 14 -18.98 23.65 -14.53
CA ALA A 14 -18.65 22.59 -13.59
C ALA A 14 -19.51 21.32 -13.84
N GLU A 15 -20.68 21.47 -14.46
CA GLU A 15 -21.55 20.37 -14.85
C GLU A 15 -21.44 20.05 -16.35
N TYR A 16 -20.22 19.84 -16.84
CA TYR A 16 -19.94 19.58 -18.26
C TYR A 16 -20.80 18.44 -18.83
N GLY A 17 -20.99 17.34 -18.09
CA GLY A 17 -21.80 16.20 -18.52
C GLY A 17 -23.27 16.55 -18.75
N ARG A 18 -23.91 17.27 -17.82
CA ARG A 18 -25.29 17.74 -17.97
C ARG A 18 -25.42 18.77 -19.09
N THR A 19 -24.45 19.68 -19.19
CA THR A 19 -24.42 20.73 -20.22
C THR A 19 -24.29 20.13 -21.63
N MET A 20 -23.44 19.12 -21.82
CA MET A 20 -23.27 18.46 -23.12
C MET A 20 -24.46 17.57 -23.49
N TYR A 21 -25.08 16.92 -22.50
CA TYR A 21 -26.28 16.12 -22.71
C TYR A 21 -27.46 16.98 -23.21
N THR A 22 -27.70 18.14 -22.59
CA THR A 22 -28.76 19.05 -23.03
C THR A 22 -28.48 19.70 -24.38
N ILE A 23 -27.21 19.99 -24.71
CA ILE A 23 -26.83 20.46 -26.05
C ILE A 23 -27.15 19.41 -27.12
N ARG A 24 -26.85 18.14 -26.87
CA ARG A 24 -27.08 17.06 -27.84
C ARG A 24 -28.55 16.81 -28.14
N GLN A 25 -29.42 16.97 -27.14
CA GLN A 25 -30.84 16.64 -27.25
C GLN A 25 -31.71 17.80 -27.78
N ARG A 26 -31.14 18.98 -28.01
CA ARG A 26 -31.91 20.17 -28.38
C ARG A 26 -31.87 20.46 -29.88
N ILE A 27 -33.00 20.90 -30.41
CA ILE A 27 -33.14 21.39 -31.78
C ILE A 27 -33.32 22.91 -31.72
N GLY A 28 -32.38 23.68 -32.28
CA GLY A 28 -32.43 25.16 -32.31
C GLY A 28 -31.06 25.83 -32.09
N PRO A 29 -30.98 27.17 -32.27
CA PRO A 29 -29.73 27.91 -32.16
C PRO A 29 -29.20 27.96 -30.71
N LEU A 30 -27.88 27.78 -30.57
CA LEU A 30 -27.17 27.75 -29.29
C LEU A 30 -26.29 29.01 -29.14
N LEU A 31 -26.52 29.79 -28.08
CA LEU A 31 -25.72 30.98 -27.77
C LEU A 31 -24.73 30.68 -26.63
N MET A 32 -23.44 30.75 -26.94
CA MET A 32 -22.37 30.57 -25.96
C MET A 32 -21.67 31.89 -25.67
N LYS A 33 -21.47 32.21 -24.38
CA LYS A 33 -20.68 33.37 -23.95
C LYS A 33 -19.40 32.92 -23.27
N MET A 34 -18.28 33.11 -23.97
CA MET A 34 -16.96 32.85 -23.41
C MET A 34 -16.59 33.97 -22.42
N LYS A 35 -16.27 33.62 -21.16
CA LYS A 35 -15.77 34.57 -20.17
C LYS A 35 -14.30 34.30 -19.88
N LYS A 36 -13.45 35.32 -20.08
CA LYS A 36 -12.07 35.31 -19.57
C LYS A 36 -12.11 35.40 -18.05
N ARG A 37 -11.49 34.43 -17.37
CA ARG A 37 -11.43 34.34 -15.89
C ARG A 37 -10.05 34.60 -15.31
N TYR A 38 -9.08 34.98 -16.14
CA TYR A 38 -7.71 35.33 -15.70
C TYR A 38 -7.09 34.30 -14.74
N GLY A 39 -7.36 32.99 -14.95
CA GLY A 39 -6.84 31.93 -14.08
C GLY A 39 -7.49 31.81 -12.69
N LYS A 40 -8.44 32.67 -12.32
CA LYS A 40 -9.17 32.55 -11.05
C LYS A 40 -10.17 31.38 -11.14
N VAL A 41 -9.80 30.26 -10.55
CA VAL A 41 -10.74 29.17 -10.22
C VAL A 41 -11.72 29.68 -9.16
N PRO A 42 -13.02 29.29 -9.21
CA PRO A 42 -13.93 29.61 -8.11
C PRO A 42 -13.33 29.08 -6.81
N ASP A 43 -13.54 29.82 -5.72
CA ASP A 43 -13.13 29.42 -4.38
C ASP A 43 -13.88 28.13 -4.03
N MET A 44 -13.28 27.01 -4.40
CA MET A 44 -13.65 25.71 -3.92
C MET A 44 -13.07 25.68 -2.52
N GLY A 45 -13.90 25.64 -1.48
CA GLY A 45 -13.48 25.70 -0.08
C GLY A 45 -12.52 24.57 0.32
N ASP A 46 -12.62 24.03 1.54
CA ASP A 46 -11.71 22.99 2.04
C ASP A 46 -11.91 21.64 1.32
N LEU A 47 -11.57 21.57 0.04
CA LEU A 47 -11.47 20.33 -0.72
C LEU A 47 -10.26 19.56 -0.21
N THR A 48 -10.47 18.27 0.04
CA THR A 48 -9.39 17.35 0.39
C THR A 48 -8.40 17.23 -0.77
N GLU A 49 -7.14 16.91 -0.47
CA GLU A 49 -6.08 16.70 -1.48
C GLU A 49 -6.52 15.74 -2.61
N LYS A 50 -7.33 14.73 -2.28
CA LYS A 50 -7.90 13.76 -3.22
C LYS A 50 -8.89 14.39 -4.20
N GLU A 51 -9.71 15.33 -3.75
CA GLU A 51 -10.70 16.01 -4.58
C GLU A 51 -10.04 17.02 -5.53
N ILE A 52 -8.99 17.71 -5.06
CA ILE A 52 -8.17 18.61 -5.89
C ILE A 52 -7.50 17.80 -7.01
N ILE A 53 -6.82 16.69 -6.67
CA ILE A 53 -6.17 15.82 -7.66
C ILE A 53 -7.19 15.26 -8.66
N LYS A 54 -8.37 14.83 -8.21
CA LYS A 54 -9.41 14.25 -9.08
C LYS A 54 -10.00 15.31 -10.02
N ALA A 55 -10.29 16.50 -9.52
CA ALA A 55 -10.81 17.62 -10.32
C ALA A 55 -9.80 18.06 -11.39
N GLU A 56 -8.52 18.14 -11.04
CA GLU A 56 -7.47 18.53 -11.98
C GLU A 56 -7.20 17.46 -13.05
N ARG A 57 -7.14 16.18 -12.68
CA ARG A 57 -7.04 15.06 -13.64
C ARG A 57 -8.18 15.07 -14.65
N ASN A 58 -9.41 15.33 -14.19
CA ASN A 58 -10.59 15.42 -15.07
C ASN A 58 -10.57 16.66 -15.97
N SER A 59 -9.84 17.71 -15.60
CA SER A 59 -9.74 18.96 -16.35
C SER A 59 -8.66 18.95 -17.44
N GLY A 60 -7.76 17.96 -17.45
CA GLY A 60 -6.64 17.87 -18.40
C GLY A 60 -5.50 18.87 -18.17
N VAL A 61 -5.56 19.66 -17.10
CA VAL A 61 -4.53 20.64 -16.71
C VAL A 61 -3.91 20.19 -15.39
N ILE A 62 -2.59 19.99 -15.36
CA ILE A 62 -1.83 19.76 -14.13
C ILE A 62 -1.39 21.13 -13.62
N SER A 63 -1.95 21.59 -12.50
CA SER A 63 -1.52 22.83 -11.88
C SER A 63 -0.27 22.63 -11.02
N ASN A 64 0.44 23.71 -10.70
CA ASN A 64 1.56 23.69 -9.76
C ASN A 64 1.14 23.11 -8.39
N ARG A 65 -0.12 23.29 -7.98
CA ARG A 65 -0.65 22.81 -6.70
C ARG A 65 -0.69 21.29 -6.62
N VAL A 66 -1.07 20.58 -7.68
CA VAL A 66 -1.03 19.11 -7.70
C VAL A 66 0.41 18.59 -7.66
N ARG A 67 1.35 19.29 -8.30
CA ARG A 67 2.77 18.93 -8.22
C ARG A 67 3.29 19.09 -6.79
N GLU A 68 2.93 20.16 -6.09
CA GLU A 68 3.27 20.37 -4.68
C GLU A 68 2.68 19.27 -3.77
N ILE A 69 1.40 18.91 -3.96
CA ILE A 69 0.76 17.83 -3.20
C ILE A 69 1.47 16.49 -3.46
N GLN A 70 1.83 16.19 -4.71
CA GLN A 70 2.54 14.97 -5.06
C GLN A 70 3.93 14.92 -4.43
N LEU A 71 4.67 16.04 -4.46
CA LEU A 71 5.98 16.15 -3.83
C LEU A 71 5.86 15.99 -2.30
N ALA A 72 4.90 16.65 -1.66
CA ALA A 72 4.67 16.53 -0.22
C ALA A 72 4.31 15.10 0.19
N ASN A 73 3.46 14.41 -0.58
CA ASN A 73 3.11 13.02 -0.32
C ASN A 73 4.28 12.06 -0.55
N ALA A 74 5.10 12.31 -1.56
CA ALA A 74 6.33 11.55 -1.78
C ALA A 74 7.33 11.74 -0.63
N MET A 75 7.50 12.99 -0.15
CA MET A 75 8.34 13.30 1.01
C MET A 75 7.83 12.61 2.27
N LYS A 76 6.52 12.69 2.57
CA LYS A 76 5.90 11.97 3.70
C LYS A 76 6.11 10.45 3.61
N LYS A 77 5.92 9.85 2.43
CA LYS A 77 6.17 8.41 2.22
C LYS A 77 7.65 8.06 2.47
N LYS A 78 8.57 8.90 2.01
CA LYS A 78 10.01 8.73 2.21
C LYS A 78 10.39 8.85 3.69
N GLU A 79 9.93 9.89 4.38
CA GLU A 79 10.15 10.09 5.82
C GLU A 79 9.60 8.92 6.65
N GLN A 80 8.41 8.42 6.30
CA GLN A 80 7.83 7.26 6.96
C GLN A 80 8.68 6.01 6.74
N LYS A 81 9.19 5.79 5.53
CA LYS A 81 10.10 4.68 5.24
C LYS A 81 11.40 4.79 6.04
N GLU A 82 12.03 5.97 6.06
CA GLU A 82 13.24 6.23 6.84
C GLU A 82 13.03 5.99 8.34
N ARG A 83 11.86 6.38 8.86
CA ARG A 83 11.47 6.10 10.25
C ARG A 83 11.36 4.59 10.51
N ARG A 84 10.67 3.85 9.66
CA ARG A 84 10.57 2.38 9.78
C ARG A 84 11.93 1.70 9.73
N GLU A 85 12.79 2.09 8.81
CA GLU A 85 14.16 1.55 8.71
C GLU A 85 14.98 1.85 9.97
N LYS A 86 14.81 3.04 10.55
CA LYS A 86 15.44 3.41 11.82
C LYS A 86 14.91 2.55 12.97
N ASP A 87 13.60 2.42 13.12
CA ASP A 87 12.98 1.62 14.18
C ASP A 87 13.38 0.13 14.05
N LEU A 88 13.42 -0.41 12.82
CA LEU A 88 13.89 -1.78 12.56
C LEU A 88 15.35 -1.95 12.99
N ARG A 89 16.23 -0.98 12.67
CA ARG A 89 17.64 -1.01 13.07
C ARG A 89 17.81 -0.93 14.59
N GLU A 90 17.06 -0.05 15.25
CA GLU A 90 17.07 0.08 16.71
C GLU A 90 16.57 -1.21 17.38
N GLY A 91 15.47 -1.80 16.89
CA GLY A 91 14.96 -3.07 17.36
C GLY A 91 16.00 -4.19 17.25
N LEU A 92 16.74 -4.27 16.14
CA LEU A 92 17.82 -5.25 15.98
C LEU A 92 18.99 -5.01 16.94
N GLN A 93 19.31 -3.76 17.30
CA GLN A 93 20.35 -3.45 18.29
C GLN A 93 19.91 -3.84 19.71
N LEU A 94 18.67 -3.54 20.07
CA LEU A 94 18.07 -3.92 21.35
C LEU A 94 18.00 -5.44 21.49
N TYR A 95 17.60 -6.13 20.41
CA TYR A 95 17.57 -7.59 20.35
C TYR A 95 18.93 -8.20 20.66
N LYS A 96 19.98 -7.71 19.98
CA LYS A 96 21.37 -8.16 20.22
C LYS A 96 21.87 -7.87 21.64
N SER A 97 21.29 -6.86 22.29
CA SER A 97 21.59 -6.49 23.67
C SER A 97 20.81 -7.31 24.69
N GLY A 98 19.98 -8.28 24.26
CA GLY A 98 19.14 -9.12 25.11
C GLY A 98 17.87 -8.43 25.62
N LYS A 99 17.57 -7.21 25.16
CA LYS A 99 16.40 -6.43 25.55
C LYS A 99 15.22 -6.74 24.64
N TYR A 100 14.68 -7.95 24.77
CA TYR A 100 13.67 -8.47 23.83
C TYR A 100 12.34 -7.73 23.87
N GLU A 101 11.90 -7.26 25.04
CA GLU A 101 10.65 -6.46 25.17
C GLU A 101 10.78 -5.09 24.49
N GLU A 102 11.89 -4.39 24.70
CA GLU A 102 12.15 -3.10 24.03
C GLU A 102 12.32 -3.29 22.50
N ALA A 103 12.93 -4.40 22.07
CA ALA A 103 13.05 -4.74 20.65
C ALA A 103 11.69 -5.02 20.02
N LEU A 104 10.81 -5.73 20.74
CA LEU A 104 9.45 -6.05 20.31
C LEU A 104 8.65 -4.77 20.04
N GLU A 105 8.69 -3.80 20.95
CA GLU A 105 8.00 -2.50 20.77
C GLU A 105 8.43 -1.80 19.46
N LYS A 106 9.73 -1.85 19.14
CA LYS A 106 10.26 -1.26 17.89
C LYS A 106 9.77 -2.00 16.65
N PHE A 107 9.77 -3.33 16.66
CA PHE A 107 9.27 -4.11 15.53
C PHE A 107 7.75 -3.96 15.34
N GLU A 108 6.98 -3.91 16.42
CA GLU A 108 5.54 -3.63 16.36
C GLU A 108 5.24 -2.23 15.84
N SER A 109 6.07 -1.23 16.19
CA SER A 109 5.98 0.11 15.61
C SER A 109 6.15 0.09 14.08
N VAL A 110 7.10 -0.70 13.58
CA VAL A 110 7.29 -0.91 12.14
C VAL A 110 6.01 -1.51 11.52
N LEU A 111 5.47 -2.58 12.09
CA LEU A 111 4.26 -3.24 11.59
C LEU A 111 3.02 -2.32 11.63
N GLY A 112 2.85 -1.55 12.69
CA GLY A 112 1.75 -0.60 12.86
C GLY A 112 1.76 0.55 11.84
N SER A 113 2.91 0.84 11.25
CA SER A 113 3.08 1.90 10.25
C SER A 113 2.80 1.45 8.80
N ARG A 114 2.18 0.28 8.62
CA ARG A 114 1.80 -0.32 7.31
C ARG A 114 2.99 -0.41 6.34
N PRO A 115 3.99 -1.23 6.66
CA PRO A 115 5.15 -1.44 5.81
C PRO A 115 4.77 -2.11 4.48
N GLU A 116 5.69 -2.08 3.52
CA GLU A 116 5.56 -2.92 2.31
C GLU A 116 5.72 -4.40 2.70
N TYR A 117 5.19 -5.34 1.90
CA TYR A 117 5.15 -6.78 2.23
C TYR A 117 6.50 -7.33 2.71
N ASN A 118 7.59 -7.02 2.02
CA ASN A 118 8.93 -7.48 2.39
C ASN A 118 9.39 -6.93 3.75
N GLU A 119 9.09 -5.66 4.04
CA GLU A 119 9.41 -5.03 5.33
C GLU A 119 8.57 -5.65 6.45
N ALA A 120 7.29 -5.93 6.18
CA ALA A 120 6.38 -6.60 7.11
C ALA A 120 6.88 -8.01 7.44
N ALA A 121 7.24 -8.81 6.42
CA ALA A 121 7.76 -10.16 6.59
C ALA A 121 8.99 -10.18 7.50
N VAL A 122 9.97 -9.30 7.25
CA VAL A 122 11.18 -9.22 8.08
C VAL A 122 10.87 -8.77 9.51
N ALA A 123 9.98 -7.79 9.69
CA ALA A 123 9.59 -7.33 11.01
C ALA A 123 8.85 -8.41 11.81
N SER A 124 7.86 -9.08 11.22
CA SER A 124 7.12 -10.19 11.84
C SER A 124 8.02 -11.37 12.20
N TYR A 125 9.01 -11.69 11.36
CA TYR A 125 10.02 -12.70 11.68
C TYR A 125 10.81 -12.33 12.95
N ASN A 126 11.27 -11.08 13.05
CA ASN A 126 12.01 -10.63 14.23
C ASN A 126 11.13 -10.58 15.49
N VAL A 127 9.83 -10.26 15.34
CA VAL A 127 8.82 -10.36 16.40
C VAL A 127 8.70 -11.81 16.89
N ALA A 128 8.61 -12.79 15.98
CA ALA A 128 8.59 -14.20 16.33
C ALA A 128 9.83 -14.63 17.11
N CYS A 129 11.02 -14.17 16.69
CA CYS A 129 12.27 -14.39 17.43
C CYS A 129 12.24 -13.77 18.84
N CYS A 130 11.68 -12.58 19.00
CA CYS A 130 11.52 -11.94 20.33
C CYS A 130 10.59 -12.76 21.23
N TYR A 131 9.41 -13.12 20.74
CA TYR A 131 8.45 -13.93 21.50
C TYR A 131 9.01 -15.30 21.86
N SER A 132 9.79 -15.92 20.97
CA SER A 132 10.49 -17.17 21.26
C SER A 132 11.47 -17.02 22.42
N LYS A 133 12.30 -15.97 22.44
CA LYS A 133 13.22 -15.68 23.55
C LYS A 133 12.52 -15.36 24.87
N LEU A 134 11.32 -14.79 24.80
CA LEU A 134 10.46 -14.51 25.95
C LEU A 134 9.63 -15.72 26.40
N ASN A 135 9.81 -16.90 25.78
CA ASN A 135 9.03 -18.13 26.03
C ASN A 135 7.52 -17.98 25.78
N GLN A 136 7.11 -17.01 24.95
CA GLN A 136 5.72 -16.80 24.56
C GLN A 136 5.44 -17.54 23.25
N VAL A 137 5.31 -18.88 23.35
CA VAL A 137 5.25 -19.76 22.18
C VAL A 137 4.08 -19.43 21.25
N GLN A 138 2.87 -19.24 21.78
CA GLN A 138 1.69 -18.98 20.94
C GLN A 138 1.80 -17.67 20.16
N ALA A 139 2.25 -16.59 20.82
CA ALA A 139 2.44 -15.29 20.18
C ALA A 139 3.55 -15.36 19.12
N GLY A 140 4.63 -16.10 19.41
CA GLY A 140 5.72 -16.31 18.45
C GLY A 140 5.28 -17.10 17.22
N LEU A 141 4.44 -18.13 17.38
CA LEU A 141 3.89 -18.89 16.26
C LEU A 141 2.96 -18.04 15.38
N SER A 142 2.10 -17.23 16.00
CA SER A 142 1.24 -16.29 15.27
C SER A 142 2.08 -15.28 14.47
N ALA A 143 3.12 -14.69 15.07
CA ALA A 143 4.00 -13.76 14.38
C ALA A 143 4.81 -14.44 13.26
N LEU A 144 5.16 -15.72 13.44
CA LEU A 144 5.84 -16.50 12.41
C LEU A 144 4.90 -16.80 11.22
N GLU A 145 3.62 -17.12 11.48
CA GLU A 145 2.60 -17.26 10.44
C GLU A 145 2.43 -15.96 9.66
N ASP A 146 2.29 -14.81 10.34
CA ASP A 146 2.22 -13.48 9.70
C ASP A 146 3.44 -13.20 8.81
N SER A 147 4.63 -13.60 9.26
CA SER A 147 5.86 -13.48 8.49
C SER A 147 5.82 -14.31 7.21
N LEU A 148 5.33 -15.55 7.29
CA LEU A 148 5.22 -16.45 6.15
C LEU A 148 4.16 -15.97 5.16
N GLU A 149 3.00 -15.52 5.64
CA GLU A 149 1.94 -14.93 4.81
C GLU A 149 2.40 -13.65 4.09
N ALA A 150 3.25 -12.85 4.74
CA ALA A 150 3.85 -11.66 4.13
C ALA A 150 4.92 -11.99 3.07
N GLY A 151 5.25 -13.27 2.88
CA GLY A 151 6.17 -13.73 1.84
C GLY A 151 7.61 -13.93 2.32
N PHE A 152 7.84 -14.29 3.58
CA PHE A 152 9.19 -14.62 4.05
C PHE A 152 9.68 -15.94 3.41
N GLU A 153 10.69 -15.85 2.56
CA GLU A 153 11.15 -16.99 1.73
C GLU A 153 12.25 -17.85 2.39
N ASP A 154 12.84 -17.40 3.50
CA ASP A 154 14.05 -18.00 4.06
C ASP A 154 13.73 -19.17 5.01
N PHE A 155 12.97 -20.16 4.53
CA PHE A 155 12.50 -21.30 5.32
C PHE A 155 13.61 -22.16 5.93
N LYS A 156 14.79 -22.19 5.29
CA LYS A 156 15.97 -22.86 5.87
C LYS A 156 16.36 -22.20 7.18
N ARG A 157 16.31 -20.87 7.24
CA ARG A 157 16.60 -20.10 8.43
C ARG A 157 15.58 -20.38 9.52
N ILE A 158 14.27 -20.39 9.20
CA ILE A 158 13.21 -20.69 10.18
C ILE A 158 13.46 -22.04 10.90
N ARG A 159 13.93 -23.06 10.18
CA ARG A 159 14.19 -24.40 10.75
C ARG A 159 15.46 -24.49 11.60
N THR A 160 16.47 -23.68 11.31
CA THR A 160 17.79 -23.78 11.94
C THR A 160 18.07 -22.68 12.95
N ASP A 161 17.31 -21.57 12.94
CA ASP A 161 17.59 -20.41 13.77
C ASP A 161 17.55 -20.80 15.27
N PRO A 162 18.63 -20.55 16.02
CA PRO A 162 18.65 -20.77 17.46
C PRO A 162 17.66 -19.87 18.21
N ASP A 163 17.27 -18.74 17.64
CA ASP A 163 16.34 -17.81 18.25
C ASP A 163 14.92 -18.34 18.25
N LEU A 164 14.57 -19.24 17.32
CA LEU A 164 13.27 -19.90 17.24
C LEU A 164 13.26 -21.27 17.93
N ALA A 165 14.31 -21.64 18.67
CA ALA A 165 14.41 -22.95 19.31
C ALA A 165 13.21 -23.27 20.21
N ASN A 166 12.69 -22.29 20.94
CA ASN A 166 11.52 -22.47 21.81
C ASN A 166 10.21 -22.60 21.03
N LEU A 167 10.12 -22.08 19.79
CA LEU A 167 8.93 -22.31 18.96
C LEU A 167 8.95 -23.72 18.38
N ARG A 168 10.14 -24.21 18.00
CA ARG A 168 10.35 -25.55 17.43
C ARG A 168 9.99 -26.70 18.37
N THR A 169 9.87 -26.45 19.67
CA THR A 169 9.39 -27.48 20.61
C THR A 169 7.89 -27.72 20.53
N SER A 170 7.12 -26.83 19.90
CA SER A 170 5.67 -26.98 19.73
C SER A 170 5.35 -27.84 18.51
N GLU A 171 4.36 -28.74 18.65
CA GLU A 171 3.82 -29.54 17.53
C GLU A 171 3.16 -28.65 16.45
N GLU A 172 2.69 -27.47 16.85
CA GLU A 172 2.09 -26.48 15.94
C GLU A 172 3.11 -25.90 14.96
N PHE A 173 4.40 -25.85 15.32
CA PHE A 173 5.45 -25.32 14.46
C PHE A 173 5.62 -26.16 13.19
N GLU A 174 5.68 -27.48 13.33
CA GLU A 174 5.80 -28.39 12.19
C GLU A 174 4.54 -28.36 11.31
N SER A 175 3.37 -28.27 11.94
CA SER A 175 2.08 -28.15 11.23
C SER A 175 1.99 -26.85 10.43
N LEU A 176 2.49 -25.74 11.00
CA LEU A 176 2.59 -24.45 10.32
C LEU A 176 3.51 -24.56 9.11
N LEU A 177 4.74 -25.05 9.29
CA LEU A 177 5.70 -25.17 8.18
C LEU A 177 5.21 -26.08 7.06
N LYS A 178 4.59 -27.21 7.39
CA LYS A 178 4.06 -28.13 6.37
C LYS A 178 3.02 -27.46 5.48
N ARG A 179 2.17 -26.60 6.03
CA ARG A 179 1.16 -25.84 5.28
C ARG A 179 1.80 -24.94 4.21
N PHE A 180 2.89 -24.26 4.56
CA PHE A 180 3.59 -23.35 3.66
C PHE A 180 4.60 -24.06 2.72
N ASP A 181 5.18 -25.19 3.13
CA ASP A 181 5.99 -26.04 2.26
C ASP A 181 5.15 -26.65 1.12
N GLU A 182 3.98 -27.20 1.45
CA GLU A 182 3.08 -27.79 0.45
C GLU A 182 2.53 -26.72 -0.51
N SER A 183 2.21 -25.51 -0.01
CA SER A 183 1.76 -24.42 -0.87
C SER A 183 2.86 -23.94 -1.81
N PHE A 184 4.09 -23.78 -1.33
CA PHE A 184 5.22 -23.34 -2.15
C PHE A 184 5.63 -24.38 -3.19
N ILE A 185 5.64 -25.67 -2.84
CA ILE A 185 5.90 -26.76 -3.79
C ILE A 185 4.79 -26.79 -4.86
N ASN A 186 3.52 -26.68 -4.46
CA ASN A 186 2.40 -26.69 -5.41
C ASN A 186 2.41 -25.45 -6.31
N GLU A 187 2.67 -24.25 -5.77
CA GLU A 187 2.67 -23.02 -6.55
C GLU A 187 3.86 -22.97 -7.53
N ASN A 188 5.05 -23.40 -7.10
CA ASN A 188 6.20 -23.53 -7.99
C ASN A 188 6.01 -24.63 -9.05
N ALA A 189 5.44 -25.78 -8.68
CA ALA A 189 5.12 -26.83 -9.64
C ALA A 189 4.09 -26.36 -10.66
N LEU A 190 3.03 -25.65 -10.21
CA LEU A 190 2.02 -25.06 -11.09
C LEU A 190 2.61 -23.98 -12.00
N ASN A 191 3.49 -23.12 -11.50
CA ASN A 191 4.14 -22.09 -12.29
C ASN A 191 5.15 -22.68 -13.28
N ALA A 192 5.88 -23.73 -12.90
CA ALA A 192 6.75 -24.47 -13.81
C ALA A 192 5.96 -25.17 -14.92
N ILE A 193 4.84 -25.81 -14.60
CA ILE A 193 3.92 -26.41 -15.58
C ILE A 193 3.36 -25.31 -16.50
N LYS A 194 2.83 -24.20 -15.96
CA LYS A 194 2.32 -23.08 -16.77
C LYS A 194 3.39 -22.48 -17.69
N SER A 195 4.65 -22.39 -17.24
CA SER A 195 5.77 -21.93 -18.06
C SER A 195 6.05 -22.88 -19.22
N ILE A 196 6.11 -24.19 -18.94
CA ILE A 196 6.29 -25.23 -19.97
C ILE A 196 5.13 -25.18 -20.97
N PHE A 197 3.88 -25.17 -20.52
CA PHE A 197 2.70 -25.13 -21.40
C PHE A 197 2.50 -23.78 -22.12
N GLY A 198 2.98 -22.67 -21.55
CA GLY A 198 2.96 -21.35 -22.18
C GLY A 198 3.93 -21.23 -23.36
N ILE A 199 5.04 -21.98 -23.33
CA ILE A 199 5.99 -22.08 -24.45
C ILE A 199 5.39 -22.82 -25.65
N PHE A 200 4.46 -23.76 -25.43
CA PHE A 200 3.78 -24.53 -26.49
C PHE A 200 2.54 -23.86 -27.09
N LYS A 201 2.16 -22.65 -26.65
CA LYS A 201 1.02 -21.88 -27.19
C LYS A 201 1.46 -20.69 -28.06
N LYS A 202 2.36 -20.93 -29.02
CA LYS A 202 2.61 -20.03 -30.14
C LYS A 202 2.45 -20.78 -31.46
N GLU A 203 1.22 -20.87 -31.93
CA GLU A 203 0.85 -20.97 -33.35
C GLU A 203 -0.33 -20.05 -33.61
#